data_AF-A0A7X9ZS03-F1
#
_entry.id   AF-A0A7X9ZS03-F1
#
_cell.length_a   1.000
_cell.length_b   1.000
_cell.length_c   1.000
_cell.angle_alpha   90.00
_cell.angle_beta   90.00
_cell.angle_gamma   90.00
#
_symmetry.space_group_name_H-M   'P 1'
#
loop_
_entity.id
_entity.type
_entity.pdbx_description
1 polymer ?
#
loop_
_entity_poly.entity_id
_entity_poly.type
_entity_poly.pdbx_seq_one_letter_code
_entity_poly.pdbx_strand_id
1 'polypeptide(L)' 'MGTFNGKRPAHVQPPAHLSKSPPVPQPDPLDQPTPHDEAMSPVRYGDWERKGIAIDF' A
#
# COMPACT_ATOMS: atom_id res chain seq x y z
N MET A 1 -10.51 29.98 -6.16
CA MET A 1 -10.25 28.54 -6.40
C MET A 1 -9.47 28.04 -5.19
N GLY A 2 -10.14 27.44 -4.21
CA GLY A 2 -9.51 27.05 -2.94
C GLY A 2 -8.81 25.71 -3.07
N THR A 3 -7.51 25.67 -2.78
CA THR A 3 -6.70 24.44 -2.72
C THR A 3 -7.22 23.57 -1.57
N PHE A 4 -7.94 22.49 -1.86
CA PHE A 4 -8.39 21.53 -0.86
C PHE A 4 -7.22 20.60 -0.51
N ASN A 5 -6.38 21.02 0.44
CA ASN A 5 -5.45 20.10 1.11
C ASN A 5 -6.31 19.27 2.07
N GLY A 6 -6.43 17.95 1.85
CA GLY A 6 -7.25 17.01 2.63
C GLY A 6 -6.85 16.81 4.10
N LYS A 7 -6.35 17.86 4.76
CA LYS A 7 -5.90 17.87 6.15
C LYS A 7 -7.09 18.16 7.06
N ARG A 8 -7.35 17.27 8.02
CA ARG A 8 -8.44 17.42 9.00
C ARG A 8 -8.27 18.74 9.80
N PRO A 9 -9.34 19.54 10.01
CA PRO A 9 -9.28 20.76 10.82
C PRO A 9 -8.86 20.47 12.27
N ALA A 10 -8.01 21.34 12.85
CA ALA A 10 -7.36 21.11 14.14
C ALA A 10 -8.31 21.01 15.35
N HIS A 11 -9.50 21.61 15.26
CA HIS A 11 -10.48 21.61 16.35
C HIS A 11 -11.37 20.37 16.39
N VAL A 12 -11.28 19.48 15.39
CA VAL A 12 -12.12 18.27 15.31
C VAL A 12 -11.48 17.19 16.19
N GLN A 13 -12.00 17.06 17.42
CA GLN A 13 -11.60 16.03 18.37
C GLN A 13 -12.45 14.76 18.23
N PRO A 14 -11.91 13.57 18.52
CA PRO A 14 -12.68 12.33 18.58
C PRO A 14 -13.70 12.35 19.75
N PRO A 15 -14.79 11.55 19.68
CA PRO A 15 -15.76 11.41 20.77
C PRO A 15 -15.14 10.83 22.05
N ALA A 16 -15.65 11.22 23.22
CA ALA A 16 -15.11 10.82 24.53
C ALA A 16 -15.14 9.30 24.81
N HIS A 17 -16.06 8.57 24.19
CA HIS A 17 -16.20 7.11 24.34
C HIS A 17 -15.29 6.33 23.38
N LEU A 18 -14.57 7.00 22.49
CA LEU A 18 -13.66 6.33 21.56
C LEU A 18 -12.35 6.01 22.28
N SER A 19 -12.11 4.72 22.53
CA SER A 19 -10.82 4.25 23.02
C SER A 19 -9.72 4.54 21.99
N LYS A 20 -8.52 4.86 22.47
CA LYS A 20 -7.35 5.00 21.59
C LYS A 20 -7.08 3.64 20.94
N SER A 21 -6.76 3.65 19.65
CA SER A 21 -6.28 2.45 18.98
C SER A 21 -5.02 1.95 19.69
N PRO A 22 -4.89 0.63 19.92
CA PRO A 22 -3.63 0.07 20.40
C PRO A 22 -2.51 0.40 19.42
N PRO A 23 -1.24 0.44 19.87
CA PRO A 23 -0.12 0.59 18.96
C PRO A 23 -0.17 -0.52 17.92
N VAL A 24 0.00 -0.13 16.65
CA VAL A 24 0.15 -1.11 15.58
C VAL A 24 1.44 -1.91 15.81
N PRO A 25 1.46 -3.24 15.59
CA PRO A 25 2.68 -4.02 15.65
C PRO A 25 3.73 -3.48 14.66
N GLN A 26 4.99 -3.71 14.99
CA GLN A 26 6.09 -3.42 14.08
C GLN A 26 6.01 -4.38 12.88
N PRO A 27 6.20 -3.90 11.64
CA PRO A 27 6.22 -4.77 10.48
C PRO A 27 7.42 -5.73 10.57
N ASP A 28 7.24 -6.94 10.05
CA ASP A 28 8.34 -7.88 9.88
C ASP A 28 9.42 -7.28 8.95
N PRO A 29 10.69 -7.68 9.11
CA PRO A 29 11.73 -7.34 8.15
C PRO A 29 11.31 -7.75 6.73
N LEU A 30 11.67 -6.93 5.74
CA LEU A 30 11.50 -7.32 4.35
C LEU A 30 12.43 -8.51 4.07
N ASP A 31 11.84 -9.67 3.79
CA ASP A 31 12.58 -10.80 3.24
C ASP A 31 13.12 -10.45 1.85
N GLN A 32 14.15 -11.19 1.43
CA GLN A 32 14.64 -11.06 0.05
C GLN A 32 13.51 -11.40 -0.92
N PRO A 33 13.35 -10.63 -2.02
CA PRO A 33 12.34 -10.93 -3.02
C PRO A 33 12.55 -12.36 -3.53
N THR A 34 11.46 -13.12 -3.57
CA THR A 34 11.47 -14.47 -4.15
C THR A 34 11.92 -14.37 -5.60
N PRO A 35 12.93 -15.14 -6.04
CA PRO A 35 13.27 -15.24 -7.45
C PRO A 35 12.03 -15.63 -8.25
N HIS A 36 11.77 -14.86 -9.30
CA HIS A 36 10.66 -15.13 -10.21
C HIS A 36 11.12 -16.20 -11.20
N ASP A 37 10.80 -17.46 -10.91
CA ASP A 37 11.19 -18.62 -11.71
C ASP A 37 10.14 -19.01 -12.78
N GLU A 38 9.06 -18.22 -12.96
CA GLU A 38 8.02 -18.57 -13.92
C GLU A 38 8.46 -18.31 -15.37
N ALA A 39 8.20 -19.30 -16.22
CA ALA A 39 8.45 -19.20 -17.66
C ALA A 39 7.37 -18.31 -18.30
N MET A 40 7.80 -17.42 -19.21
CA MET A 40 6.88 -16.58 -19.99
C MET A 40 5.87 -17.45 -20.76
N SER A 41 4.60 -17.39 -20.34
CA SER A 41 3.51 -18.11 -20.98
C SER A 41 2.88 -17.26 -22.08
N PRO A 42 2.70 -17.79 -23.30
CA PRO A 42 2.12 -17.05 -24.41
C PRO A 42 0.64 -16.67 -24.21
N VAL A 43 0.01 -17.13 -23.12
CA VAL A 43 -1.40 -16.89 -22.80
C VAL A 43 -1.58 -15.79 -21.75
N ARG A 44 -0.51 -15.33 -21.09
CA ARG A 44 -0.55 -14.22 -20.11
C ARG A 44 -0.29 -12.88 -20.83
N TYR A 45 -1.26 -12.37 -21.59
CA TYR A 45 -1.23 -10.99 -22.09
C TYR A 45 -1.70 -10.06 -20.96
N GLY A 46 -0.81 -9.22 -20.42
CA GLY A 46 -1.12 -8.20 -19.40
C GLY A 46 -0.26 -8.25 -18.13
N ASP A 47 0.34 -9.41 -17.84
CA ASP A 47 1.22 -9.56 -16.67
C ASP A 47 2.68 -9.36 -17.09
N TRP A 48 3.13 -8.11 -17.22
CA TRP A 48 4.56 -7.80 -17.41
C TRP A 48 5.16 -7.35 -16.08
N GLU A 49 6.23 -7.99 -15.63
CA GLU A 49 6.94 -7.58 -14.41
C GLU A 49 8.30 -6.95 -14.73
N ARG A 50 8.62 -5.82 -14.08
CA ARG A 50 9.96 -5.21 -14.13
C ARG A 50 10.46 -4.93 -12.72
N LYS A 51 11.57 -5.59 -12.34
CA LYS A 51 12.14 -5.54 -10.97
C LYS A 51 11.14 -5.99 -9.89
N GLY A 52 10.32 -7.00 -10.20
CA GLY A 52 9.30 -7.54 -9.28
C GLY A 52 8.09 -6.62 -9.07
N ILE A 53 7.86 -5.66 -9.98
CA ILE A 53 6.68 -4.78 -9.97
C ILE A 53 5.85 -5.10 -11.21
N ALA A 54 4.56 -5.38 -11.01
CA ALA A 54 3.60 -5.55 -12.08
C ALA A 54 3.39 -4.23 -12.85
N ILE A 55 3.49 -4.30 -14.17
CA ILE A 55 3.31 -3.22 -15.14
C ILE A 55 2.21 -3.66 -16.10
N ASP A 56 1.18 -2.82 -16.24
CA ASP A 56 0.08 -2.96 -17.20
C ASP A 56 -0.13 -1.61 -17.93
N PHE A 57 -0.76 -1.63 -19.12
CA PHE A 57 -0.97 -0.45 -19.99
C PHE A 57 -2.39 0.13 -19.92
#